data_AF-A0A1F7PHM9-F1
#
_entry.id   AF-A0A1F7PHM9-F1
#
_cell.length_a   1.000
_cell.length_b   1.000
_cell.length_c   1.000
_cell.angle_alpha   90.00
_cell.angle_beta   90.00
_cell.angle_gamma   90.00
#
_symmetry.space_group_name_H-M   'P 1'
#
loop_
_entity.id
_entity.type
_entity.pdbx_description
1 polymer ?
#
loop_
_entity_poly.entity_id
_entity_poly.type
_entity_poly.pdbx_seq_one_letter_code
_entity_poly.pdbx_strand_id
1 'polypeptide(L)'
;MNIVIPRAVFLFATALLAGACATRPLPAPATGAAGDGLAVPGFVFERDIFAFPNEIRARHPDAEDLYANYCFVLARGVRQFSQFARFDPALPRLDHDGYVERVRRIGAYPPWEAALPPDDRIVIPGYASLREFSRAEEAAVKEGLGGRFWTLVHWTNWRVTFPVTGAHQETVAREVLDELRAGRLVQLLVTNWPKPELNHTVVAFAARESARGVEFVVWDPNDPDIPGVVLFEREARRFWATRLYDTEPGAIRAFRMYYSRLL
;
A
#
# COMPACT_ATOMS: atom_id res chain seq x y z
N MET A 1 27.17 -33.94 38.37
CA MET A 1 26.93 -34.19 36.94
C MET A 1 26.88 -32.84 36.26
N ASN A 2 28.03 -32.33 35.80
CA ASN A 2 28.17 -30.98 35.24
C ASN A 2 27.94 -31.04 33.72
N ILE A 3 26.88 -30.38 33.26
CA ILE A 3 26.61 -30.20 31.83
C ILE A 3 27.53 -29.08 31.34
N VAL A 4 28.61 -29.47 30.65
CA VAL A 4 29.48 -28.54 29.93
C VAL A 4 28.86 -28.31 28.56
N ILE A 5 28.19 -27.18 28.38
CA ILE A 5 27.69 -26.76 27.06
C ILE A 5 28.90 -26.28 26.24
N PRO A 6 29.21 -26.88 25.08
CA PRO A 6 30.39 -26.52 24.32
C PRO A 6 30.22 -25.13 23.70
N ARG A 7 31.24 -24.28 23.86
CA ARG A 7 31.35 -22.90 23.32
C ARG A 7 31.11 -22.78 21.81
N ALA A 8 31.09 -23.89 21.08
CA ALA A 8 30.80 -23.94 19.65
C ALA A 8 29.33 -23.62 19.29
N VAL A 9 28.38 -23.82 20.22
CA VAL A 9 26.96 -23.55 19.94
C VAL A 9 26.65 -22.04 19.95
N PHE A 10 27.44 -21.23 20.68
CA PHE A 10 27.21 -19.80 20.77
C PHE A 10 27.67 -19.03 19.51
N LEU A 11 28.70 -19.53 18.80
CA LEU A 11 29.23 -18.88 17.59
C LEU A 11 28.37 -19.14 16.34
N PHE A 12 27.66 -20.27 16.27
CA PHE A 12 26.74 -20.56 15.17
C PHE A 12 25.44 -19.75 15.24
N ALA A 13 24.98 -19.40 16.46
CA ALA A 13 23.80 -18.56 16.64
C ALA A 13 24.04 -17.09 16.26
N THR A 14 25.27 -16.58 16.44
CA THR A 14 25.63 -15.22 16.00
C THR A 14 25.89 -15.11 14.49
N ALA A 15 26.32 -16.18 13.83
CA ALA A 15 26.59 -16.17 12.39
C ALA A 15 25.29 -16.23 11.53
N LEU A 16 24.21 -16.83 12.05
CA LEU A 16 22.91 -16.88 11.36
C LEU A 16 22.07 -15.60 11.53
N LEU A 17 22.43 -14.71 12.47
CA LEU A 17 21.84 -13.37 12.61
C LEU A 17 22.60 -12.27 11.84
N ALA A 18 23.74 -12.62 11.23
CA ALA A 18 24.52 -11.73 10.35
C ALA A 18 24.27 -12.01 8.86
N GLY A 19 23.15 -12.65 8.53
CA GLY A 19 22.66 -12.80 7.16
C GLY A 19 22.26 -11.45 6.56
N ALA A 20 23.27 -10.71 6.10
CA ALA A 20 23.18 -9.63 5.12
C ALA A 20 21.99 -8.65 5.29
N CYS A 21 22.05 -7.79 6.30
CA CYS A 21 21.54 -6.42 6.15
C CYS A 21 22.48 -5.65 5.20
N ALA A 22 22.64 -6.14 3.97
CA ALA A 22 23.28 -5.38 2.92
C ALA A 22 22.31 -4.26 2.53
N THR A 23 22.41 -3.14 3.25
CA THR A 23 21.81 -1.87 2.82
C THR A 23 22.51 -1.46 1.54
N ARG A 24 22.04 -1.98 0.40
CA ARG A 24 22.45 -1.47 -0.91
C ARG A 24 22.06 0.00 -0.96
N PRO A 25 22.85 0.94 -1.45
CA PRO A 25 22.34 2.30 -1.66
C PRO A 25 21.21 2.30 -2.69
N LEU A 26 20.35 3.32 -2.66
CA LEU A 26 19.39 3.51 -3.75
C LEU A 26 20.17 3.67 -5.07
N PRO A 27 19.85 2.93 -6.15
CA PRO A 27 20.59 3.04 -7.40
C PRO A 27 20.65 4.49 -7.90
N ALA A 28 21.78 4.88 -8.47
CA ALA A 28 21.85 6.12 -9.22
C ALA A 28 20.84 6.05 -10.38
N PRO A 29 20.16 7.16 -10.72
CA PRO A 29 19.26 7.16 -11.87
C PRO A 29 20.03 6.71 -13.11
N ALA A 30 19.39 5.91 -13.97
CA ALA A 30 20.01 5.50 -15.22
C ALA A 30 20.46 6.74 -15.99
N THR A 31 21.74 6.83 -16.34
CA THR A 31 22.27 7.90 -17.20
C THR A 31 21.77 7.66 -18.62
N GLY A 32 20.57 8.17 -18.91
CA GLY A 32 19.91 8.08 -20.19
C GLY A 32 18.46 8.53 -20.07
N ALA A 33 18.19 9.76 -20.50
CA ALA A 33 16.90 10.45 -20.46
C ALA A 33 16.26 10.61 -19.07
N ALA A 34 16.13 11.86 -18.60
CA ALA A 34 15.03 12.19 -17.70
C ALA A 34 13.73 11.87 -18.47
N GLY A 35 13.03 10.76 -18.17
CA GLY A 35 11.87 10.43 -19.00
C GLY A 35 11.06 9.18 -18.67
N ASP A 36 11.67 8.05 -18.36
CA ASP A 36 10.89 6.81 -18.30
C ASP A 36 10.25 6.64 -16.92
N GLY A 37 9.00 7.10 -16.83
CA GLY A 37 8.13 6.83 -15.70
C GLY A 37 7.94 5.32 -15.55
N LEU A 38 8.27 4.80 -14.38
CA LEU A 38 7.95 3.44 -13.99
C LEU A 38 6.49 3.39 -13.57
N ALA A 39 5.69 2.49 -14.16
CA ALA A 39 4.31 2.25 -13.73
C ALA A 39 4.06 0.75 -13.64
N VAL A 40 3.18 0.34 -12.73
CA VAL A 40 2.75 -1.06 -12.63
C VAL A 40 2.02 -1.46 -13.92
N PRO A 41 2.49 -2.47 -14.68
CA PRO A 41 1.88 -2.86 -15.94
C PRO A 41 0.41 -3.26 -15.77
N GLY A 42 -0.44 -2.72 -16.65
CA GLY A 42 -1.87 -3.04 -16.68
C GLY A 42 -2.73 -2.37 -15.60
N PHE A 43 -2.13 -1.63 -14.66
CA PHE A 43 -2.88 -0.81 -13.70
C PHE A 43 -3.22 0.56 -14.30
N VAL A 44 -4.51 0.88 -14.37
CA VAL A 44 -5.04 2.15 -14.89
C VAL A 44 -5.76 2.87 -13.76
N PHE A 45 -5.21 4.01 -13.32
CA PHE A 45 -5.70 4.76 -12.16
C PHE A 45 -7.22 5.01 -12.24
N GLU A 46 -7.72 5.49 -13.37
CA GLU A 46 -9.13 5.87 -13.54
C GLU A 46 -10.10 4.68 -13.55
N ARG A 47 -9.58 3.44 -13.56
CA ARG A 47 -10.36 2.19 -13.67
C ARG A 47 -10.15 1.27 -12.47
N ASP A 48 -8.94 1.17 -11.94
CA ASP A 48 -8.52 0.09 -11.04
C ASP A 48 -8.46 0.53 -9.56
N ILE A 49 -9.17 1.59 -9.22
CA ILE A 49 -9.33 2.12 -7.86
C ILE A 49 -10.80 2.13 -7.44
N PHE A 50 -11.07 2.26 -6.13
CA PHE A 50 -12.43 2.43 -5.65
C PHE A 50 -13.01 3.79 -6.08
N ALA A 51 -14.30 3.81 -6.41
CA ALA A 51 -15.00 5.02 -6.84
C ALA A 51 -15.50 5.93 -5.70
N PHE A 52 -15.47 5.44 -4.47
CA PHE A 52 -15.94 6.16 -3.29
C PHE A 52 -14.77 6.52 -2.37
N PRO A 53 -14.84 7.67 -1.69
CA PRO A 53 -13.79 8.09 -0.77
C PRO A 53 -13.85 7.32 0.55
N ASN A 54 -12.70 7.22 1.21
CA ASN A 54 -12.64 7.05 2.65
C ASN A 54 -12.95 8.40 3.30
N GLU A 55 -14.08 8.48 3.97
CA GLU A 55 -14.50 9.70 4.65
C GLU A 55 -13.63 9.97 5.90
N ILE A 56 -13.58 11.23 6.32
CA ILE A 56 -12.88 11.65 7.54
C ILE A 56 -13.90 12.08 8.59
N ARG A 57 -14.04 11.30 9.67
CA ARG A 57 -15.04 11.57 10.72
C ARG A 57 -14.91 12.98 11.32
N ALA A 58 -13.67 13.47 11.52
CA ALA A 58 -13.42 14.81 12.04
C ALA A 58 -13.96 15.94 11.13
N ARG A 59 -14.13 15.68 9.81
CA ARG A 59 -14.70 16.61 8.84
C ARG A 59 -16.23 16.50 8.74
N HIS A 60 -16.81 15.42 9.24
CA HIS A 60 -18.23 15.12 9.19
C HIS A 60 -18.73 14.65 10.58
N PRO A 61 -18.70 15.52 11.61
CA PRO A 61 -19.00 15.13 12.98
C PRO A 61 -20.45 14.65 13.17
N ASP A 62 -21.38 15.16 12.36
CA ASP A 62 -22.82 14.94 12.53
C ASP A 62 -23.39 13.80 11.68
N ALA A 63 -22.60 13.21 10.77
CA ALA A 63 -23.09 12.11 9.93
C ALA A 63 -22.86 10.77 10.65
N GLU A 64 -23.93 10.00 10.85
CA GLU A 64 -23.91 8.79 11.67
C GLU A 64 -23.26 7.61 10.90
N ASP A 65 -23.61 7.42 9.62
CA ASP A 65 -23.23 6.25 8.80
C ASP A 65 -22.06 6.49 7.83
N LEU A 66 -21.06 7.28 8.21
CA LEU A 66 -19.88 7.49 7.34
C LEU A 66 -18.98 6.25 7.27
N TYR A 67 -18.59 5.90 6.04
CA TYR A 67 -17.50 4.97 5.78
C TYR A 67 -16.15 5.66 6.00
N ALA A 68 -15.83 5.91 7.27
CA ALA A 68 -14.67 6.69 7.70
C ALA A 68 -13.64 5.85 8.46
N ASN A 69 -12.37 6.23 8.34
CA ASN A 69 -11.22 5.54 8.94
C ASN A 69 -11.04 4.10 8.40
N TYR A 70 -11.24 3.92 7.11
CA TYR A 70 -11.04 2.69 6.36
C TYR A 70 -9.83 2.75 5.42
N CYS A 71 -9.00 3.81 5.47
CA CYS A 71 -7.85 3.97 4.59
C CYS A 71 -6.96 2.71 4.51
N PHE A 72 -6.66 2.04 5.64
CA PHE A 72 -5.91 0.78 5.67
C PHE A 72 -6.60 -0.35 4.91
N VAL A 73 -7.91 -0.50 5.11
CA VAL A 73 -8.72 -1.53 4.46
C VAL A 73 -8.85 -1.25 2.97
N LEU A 74 -9.04 0.00 2.56
CA LEU A 74 -9.16 0.38 1.16
C LEU A 74 -7.83 0.27 0.41
N ALA A 75 -6.73 0.75 0.98
CA ALA A 75 -5.40 0.57 0.39
C ALA A 75 -5.02 -0.91 0.25
N ARG A 76 -5.33 -1.72 1.27
CA ARG A 76 -5.17 -3.18 1.19
C ARG A 76 -6.06 -3.77 0.10
N GLY A 77 -7.32 -3.33 0.05
CA GLY A 77 -8.32 -3.76 -0.92
C GLY A 77 -7.86 -3.53 -2.35
N VAL A 78 -7.41 -2.32 -2.71
CA VAL A 78 -6.92 -2.04 -4.07
C VAL A 78 -5.80 -2.99 -4.49
N ARG A 79 -4.86 -3.29 -3.58
CA ARG A 79 -3.81 -4.29 -3.85
C ARG A 79 -4.41 -5.68 -4.07
N GLN A 80 -5.30 -6.12 -3.19
CA GLN A 80 -5.95 -7.43 -3.29
C GLN A 80 -6.77 -7.57 -4.58
N PHE A 81 -7.53 -6.57 -4.99
CA PHE A 81 -8.26 -6.58 -6.26
C PHE A 81 -7.30 -6.66 -7.46
N SER A 82 -6.24 -5.85 -7.47
CA SER A 82 -5.23 -5.88 -8.55
C SER A 82 -4.55 -7.26 -8.68
N GLN A 83 -4.30 -7.94 -7.56
CA GLN A 83 -3.57 -9.21 -7.49
C GLN A 83 -4.46 -10.44 -7.71
N PHE A 84 -5.70 -10.42 -7.22
CA PHE A 84 -6.51 -11.62 -7.05
C PHE A 84 -7.86 -11.58 -7.77
N ALA A 85 -8.23 -10.44 -8.36
CA ALA A 85 -9.49 -10.30 -9.06
C ALA A 85 -9.28 -10.06 -10.56
N ARG A 86 -10.28 -10.46 -11.35
CA ARG A 86 -10.45 -10.04 -12.74
C ARG A 86 -11.89 -9.64 -12.99
N PHE A 87 -12.10 -8.71 -13.90
CA PHE A 87 -13.42 -8.18 -14.26
C PHE A 87 -13.86 -8.76 -15.60
N ASP A 88 -15.12 -9.17 -15.70
CA ASP A 88 -15.69 -9.74 -16.92
C ASP A 88 -17.09 -9.16 -17.17
N PRO A 89 -17.21 -8.12 -18.02
CA PRO A 89 -18.48 -7.43 -18.26
C PRO A 89 -19.47 -8.27 -19.09
N ALA A 90 -19.03 -9.35 -19.73
CA ALA A 90 -19.90 -10.20 -20.54
C ALA A 90 -20.70 -11.21 -19.69
N LEU A 91 -20.23 -11.48 -18.47
CA LEU A 91 -20.91 -12.40 -17.55
C LEU A 91 -22.11 -11.74 -16.86
N PRO A 92 -23.15 -12.53 -16.52
CA PRO A 92 -24.32 -12.02 -15.82
C PRO A 92 -23.96 -11.49 -14.43
N ARG A 93 -24.60 -10.37 -14.05
CA ARG A 93 -24.44 -9.79 -12.72
C ARG A 93 -24.93 -10.74 -11.63
N LEU A 94 -24.32 -10.61 -10.47
CA LEU A 94 -24.75 -11.29 -9.26
C LEU A 94 -25.77 -10.43 -8.51
N ASP A 95 -26.44 -11.03 -7.52
CA ASP A 95 -27.14 -10.27 -6.49
C ASP A 95 -26.14 -9.68 -5.46
N HIS A 96 -26.66 -8.86 -4.55
CA HIS A 96 -25.88 -8.20 -3.51
C HIS A 96 -25.04 -9.20 -2.71
N ASP A 97 -25.66 -10.27 -2.18
CA ASP A 97 -24.99 -11.29 -1.38
C ASP A 97 -23.89 -12.01 -2.17
N GLY A 98 -24.15 -12.30 -3.45
CA GLY A 98 -23.16 -12.85 -4.35
C GLY A 98 -21.94 -11.94 -4.51
N TYR A 99 -22.12 -10.63 -4.67
CA TYR A 99 -21.00 -9.69 -4.73
C TYR A 99 -20.27 -9.56 -3.40
N VAL A 100 -20.99 -9.49 -2.26
CA VAL A 100 -20.39 -9.48 -0.93
C VAL A 100 -19.45 -10.67 -0.75
N GLU A 101 -19.89 -11.88 -1.11
CA GLU A 101 -19.06 -13.08 -1.00
C GLU A 101 -17.82 -13.02 -1.89
N ARG A 102 -17.93 -12.48 -3.12
CA ARG A 102 -16.74 -12.30 -3.98
C ARG A 102 -15.73 -11.36 -3.34
N VAL A 103 -16.19 -10.23 -2.78
CA VAL A 103 -15.32 -9.27 -2.11
C VAL A 103 -14.68 -9.88 -0.85
N ARG A 104 -15.44 -10.65 -0.05
CA ARG A 104 -14.90 -11.39 1.11
C ARG A 104 -13.80 -12.35 0.70
N ARG A 105 -14.01 -13.13 -0.37
CA ARG A 105 -13.01 -14.07 -0.89
C ARG A 105 -11.74 -13.36 -1.37
N ILE A 106 -11.86 -12.23 -2.07
CA ILE A 106 -10.70 -11.40 -2.46
C ILE A 106 -9.99 -10.86 -1.21
N GLY A 107 -10.74 -10.32 -0.26
CA GLY A 107 -10.23 -9.78 0.99
C GLY A 107 -9.56 -10.80 1.92
N ALA A 108 -9.85 -12.10 1.74
CA ALA A 108 -9.25 -13.20 2.49
C ALA A 108 -7.84 -13.57 2.02
N TYR A 109 -7.45 -13.21 0.79
CA TYR A 109 -6.10 -13.47 0.30
C TYR A 109 -5.08 -12.60 1.02
N PRO A 110 -3.95 -13.17 1.49
CA PRO A 110 -2.91 -12.37 2.11
C PRO A 110 -2.26 -11.38 1.13
N PRO A 111 -2.19 -10.07 1.45
CA PRO A 111 -1.71 -9.04 0.52
C PRO A 111 -0.21 -9.11 0.18
N TRP A 112 0.58 -9.95 0.88
CA TRP A 112 2.00 -10.19 0.58
C TRP A 112 2.23 -11.38 -0.36
N GLU A 113 1.20 -12.15 -0.69
CA GLU A 113 1.33 -13.26 -1.63
C GLU A 113 1.47 -12.77 -3.07
N ALA A 114 2.06 -13.60 -3.92
CA ALA A 114 2.14 -13.32 -5.35
C ALA A 114 0.73 -13.23 -5.96
N ALA A 115 0.58 -12.39 -6.98
CA ALA A 115 -0.69 -12.31 -7.71
C ALA A 115 -1.07 -13.68 -8.30
N LEU A 116 -2.36 -13.98 -8.32
CA LEU A 116 -2.84 -15.19 -8.97
C LEU A 116 -2.61 -15.09 -10.49
N PRO A 117 -2.30 -16.22 -11.16
CA PRO A 117 -2.36 -16.30 -12.61
C PRO A 117 -3.70 -15.77 -13.12
N PRO A 118 -3.76 -15.05 -14.26
CA PRO A 118 -4.99 -14.40 -14.73
C PRO A 118 -6.23 -15.29 -14.73
N ASP A 119 -6.11 -16.55 -15.15
CA ASP A 119 -7.24 -17.50 -15.23
C ASP A 119 -7.75 -17.97 -13.86
N ASP A 120 -6.89 -17.94 -12.84
CA ASP A 120 -7.21 -18.37 -11.47
C ASP A 120 -7.79 -17.23 -10.62
N ARG A 121 -7.77 -15.99 -11.13
CA ARG A 121 -8.28 -14.82 -10.41
C ARG A 121 -9.80 -14.92 -10.21
N ILE A 122 -10.25 -14.43 -9.06
CA ILE A 122 -11.68 -14.34 -8.74
C ILE A 122 -12.35 -13.40 -9.73
N VAL A 123 -13.35 -13.92 -10.44
CA VAL A 123 -14.10 -13.15 -11.42
C VAL A 123 -15.11 -12.25 -10.71
N ILE A 124 -15.14 -10.97 -11.06
CA ILE A 124 -16.23 -10.05 -10.78
C ILE A 124 -17.03 -9.87 -12.07
N PRO A 125 -18.22 -10.48 -12.18
CA PRO A 125 -18.99 -10.46 -13.41
C PRO A 125 -19.80 -9.17 -13.57
N GLY A 126 -20.07 -8.79 -14.83
CA GLY A 126 -20.98 -7.71 -15.20
C GLY A 126 -20.43 -6.29 -15.08
N TYR A 127 -19.13 -6.17 -14.83
CA TYR A 127 -18.38 -4.91 -14.71
C TYR A 127 -17.04 -5.01 -15.42
N ALA A 128 -16.51 -3.89 -15.94
CA ALA A 128 -15.25 -3.86 -16.68
C ALA A 128 -14.04 -3.42 -15.85
N SER A 129 -14.25 -2.97 -14.61
CA SER A 129 -13.19 -2.44 -13.74
C SER A 129 -13.62 -2.31 -12.28
N LEU A 130 -12.65 -2.11 -11.38
CA LEU A 130 -12.91 -1.89 -9.96
C LEU A 130 -13.72 -0.62 -9.71
N ARG A 131 -13.42 0.47 -10.43
CA ARG A 131 -14.12 1.75 -10.26
C ARG A 131 -15.57 1.66 -10.72
N GLU A 132 -15.85 0.96 -11.81
CA GLU A 132 -17.22 0.73 -12.26
C GLU A 132 -17.99 -0.14 -11.26
N PHE A 133 -17.40 -1.28 -10.87
CA PHE A 133 -18.00 -2.19 -9.90
C PHE A 133 -18.27 -1.51 -8.57
N SER A 134 -17.29 -0.84 -7.99
CA SER A 134 -17.42 -0.19 -6.67
C SER A 134 -18.33 1.04 -6.68
N ARG A 135 -18.58 1.65 -7.84
CA ARG A 135 -19.58 2.71 -7.98
C ARG A 135 -21.00 2.15 -7.98
N ALA A 136 -21.21 1.00 -8.65
CA ALA A 136 -22.52 0.38 -8.75
C ALA A 136 -22.90 -0.42 -7.49
N GLU A 137 -21.93 -1.13 -6.92
CA GLU A 137 -22.11 -2.11 -5.83
C GLU A 137 -21.40 -1.64 -4.54
N GLU A 138 -21.40 -0.34 -4.28
CA GLU A 138 -20.69 0.28 -3.16
C GLU A 138 -21.01 -0.39 -1.82
N ALA A 139 -22.29 -0.66 -1.55
CA ALA A 139 -22.75 -1.31 -0.32
C ALA A 139 -22.16 -2.72 -0.18
N ALA A 140 -22.20 -3.52 -1.25
CA ALA A 140 -21.64 -4.88 -1.25
C ALA A 140 -20.11 -4.87 -1.06
N VAL A 141 -19.42 -3.90 -1.67
CA VAL A 141 -17.97 -3.73 -1.49
C VAL A 141 -17.63 -3.38 -0.06
N LYS A 142 -18.31 -2.38 0.52
CA LYS A 142 -18.09 -1.94 1.91
C LYS A 142 -18.37 -3.06 2.91
N GLU A 143 -19.45 -3.82 2.70
CA GLU A 143 -19.80 -4.96 3.53
C GLU A 143 -18.77 -6.10 3.40
N GLY A 144 -18.36 -6.42 2.17
CA GLY A 144 -17.45 -7.52 1.89
C GLY A 144 -16.01 -7.27 2.37
N LEU A 145 -15.54 -6.01 2.34
CA LEU A 145 -14.24 -5.62 2.89
C LEU A 145 -14.20 -5.71 4.43
N GLY A 146 -15.37 -5.76 5.07
CA GLY A 146 -15.53 -5.97 6.50
C GLY A 146 -15.35 -4.70 7.35
N GLY A 147 -15.36 -4.91 8.68
CA GLY A 147 -15.37 -3.82 9.66
C GLY A 147 -14.01 -3.17 9.94
N ARG A 148 -14.05 -1.91 10.41
CA ARG A 148 -12.93 -1.06 10.82
C ARG A 148 -11.97 -1.62 11.90
N PHE A 149 -12.27 -2.77 12.49
CA PHE A 149 -11.48 -3.34 13.60
C PHE A 149 -9.99 -3.45 13.24
N TRP A 150 -9.70 -3.94 12.04
CA TRP A 150 -8.32 -4.07 11.56
C TRP A 150 -7.65 -2.72 11.25
N THR A 151 -8.41 -1.68 10.90
CA THR A 151 -7.85 -0.33 10.75
C THR A 151 -7.43 0.27 12.10
N LEU A 152 -8.19 0.00 13.17
CA LEU A 152 -7.94 0.54 14.51
C LEU A 152 -6.85 -0.22 15.28
N VAL A 153 -6.70 -1.52 15.04
CA VAL A 153 -5.77 -2.41 15.78
C VAL A 153 -4.66 -2.92 14.85
N HIS A 154 -4.26 -2.13 13.85
CA HIS A 154 -3.14 -2.52 13.00
C HIS A 154 -1.85 -2.45 13.82
N TRP A 155 -1.42 -3.60 14.37
CA TRP A 155 -0.29 -3.68 15.31
C TRP A 155 0.94 -2.96 14.76
N THR A 156 1.21 -3.08 13.46
CA THR A 156 2.36 -2.45 12.79
C THR A 156 2.38 -0.91 12.82
N ASN A 157 1.27 -0.26 13.21
CA ASN A 157 1.21 1.18 13.41
C ASN A 157 2.06 1.63 14.61
N TRP A 158 2.41 0.76 15.57
CA TRP A 158 3.35 1.15 16.65
C TRP A 158 4.67 1.67 16.10
N ARG A 159 5.09 1.25 14.89
CA ARG A 159 6.34 1.70 14.25
C ARG A 159 6.42 3.22 14.07
N VAL A 160 5.28 3.91 13.98
CA VAL A 160 5.25 5.39 13.84
C VAL A 160 5.77 6.12 15.07
N THR A 161 5.81 5.47 16.24
CA THR A 161 6.32 6.07 17.48
C THR A 161 7.85 6.06 17.56
N PHE A 162 8.52 5.24 16.74
CA PHE A 162 9.98 5.12 16.74
C PHE A 162 10.64 6.15 15.81
N PRO A 163 11.80 6.70 16.19
CA PRO A 163 12.59 7.52 15.28
C PRO A 163 13.04 6.69 14.08
N VAL A 164 12.90 7.25 12.88
CA VAL A 164 13.40 6.63 11.64
C VAL A 164 14.66 7.35 11.16
N THR A 165 15.63 6.58 10.69
CA THR A 165 16.86 7.13 10.11
C THR A 165 16.69 7.40 8.62
N GLY A 166 17.53 8.27 8.04
CA GLY A 166 17.54 8.46 6.59
C GLY A 166 17.86 7.17 5.82
N ALA A 167 18.68 6.29 6.39
CA ALA A 167 18.96 4.97 5.82
C ALA A 167 17.74 4.05 5.77
N HIS A 168 16.87 4.13 6.78
CA HIS A 168 15.61 3.42 6.77
C HIS A 168 14.68 3.93 5.66
N GLN A 169 14.52 5.25 5.55
CA GLN A 169 13.68 5.86 4.51
C GLN A 169 14.21 5.58 3.09
N GLU A 170 15.52 5.60 2.89
CA GLU A 170 16.14 5.19 1.62
C GLU A 170 15.88 3.72 1.29
N THR A 171 15.89 2.85 2.30
CA THR A 171 15.54 1.44 2.12
C THR A 171 14.08 1.27 1.70
N VAL A 172 13.15 1.99 2.36
CA VAL A 172 11.74 2.01 1.94
C VAL A 172 11.60 2.48 0.50
N ALA A 173 12.26 3.58 0.11
CA ALA A 173 12.19 4.10 -1.26
C ALA A 173 12.70 3.08 -2.31
N ARG A 174 13.79 2.37 -2.00
CA ARG A 174 14.33 1.32 -2.87
C ARG A 174 13.38 0.14 -3.00
N GLU A 175 12.85 -0.35 -1.88
CA GLU A 175 11.91 -1.45 -1.89
C GLU A 175 10.64 -1.12 -2.68
N VAL A 176 10.14 0.12 -2.58
CA VAL A 176 8.99 0.56 -3.39
C VAL A 176 9.33 0.50 -4.87
N LEU A 177 10.49 1.01 -5.28
CA LEU A 177 10.92 0.92 -6.69
C LEU A 177 11.05 -0.51 -7.17
N ASP A 178 11.63 -1.41 -6.37
CA ASP A 178 11.82 -2.82 -6.74
C ASP A 178 10.47 -3.54 -6.92
N GLU A 179 9.50 -3.25 -6.06
CA GLU A 179 8.13 -3.77 -6.18
C GLU A 179 7.40 -3.23 -7.42
N LEU A 180 7.50 -1.93 -7.68
CA LEU A 180 6.91 -1.31 -8.86
C LEU A 180 7.52 -1.88 -10.15
N ARG A 181 8.84 -2.10 -10.19
CA ARG A 181 9.54 -2.78 -11.32
C ARG A 181 9.06 -4.22 -11.49
N ALA A 182 8.72 -4.88 -10.40
CA ALA A 182 8.14 -6.21 -10.43
C ALA A 182 6.62 -6.23 -10.68
N GLY A 183 6.03 -5.10 -11.06
CA GLY A 183 4.62 -4.97 -11.41
C GLY A 183 3.68 -5.11 -10.21
N ARG A 184 4.12 -4.74 -9.00
CA ARG A 184 3.31 -4.82 -7.79
C ARG A 184 3.05 -3.44 -7.20
N LEU A 185 1.79 -3.18 -6.87
CA LEU A 185 1.38 -2.02 -6.09
C LEU A 185 1.98 -2.09 -4.68
N VAL A 186 2.28 -0.93 -4.08
CA VAL A 186 2.88 -0.87 -2.74
C VAL A 186 2.05 -0.01 -1.82
N GLN A 187 1.58 -0.59 -0.71
CA GLN A 187 0.92 0.18 0.33
C GLN A 187 1.96 0.79 1.27
N LEU A 188 1.84 2.10 1.46
CA LEU A 188 2.67 2.90 2.34
C LEU A 188 1.82 3.43 3.48
N LEU A 189 2.33 3.33 4.70
CA LEU A 189 1.87 4.13 5.83
C LEU A 189 2.70 5.40 5.86
N VAL A 190 2.05 6.55 5.72
CA VAL A 190 2.68 7.87 5.74
C VAL A 190 2.26 8.63 6.99
N THR A 191 3.23 9.29 7.62
CA THR A 191 2.96 10.08 8.82
C THR A 191 3.86 11.31 8.97
N ASN A 192 3.30 12.39 9.52
CA ASN A 192 4.04 13.58 9.94
C ASN A 192 4.06 13.76 11.48
N TRP A 193 3.76 12.69 12.24
CA TRP A 193 3.81 12.70 13.70
C TRP A 193 5.15 13.24 14.21
N PRO A 194 5.18 14.19 15.19
CA PRO A 194 4.11 14.50 16.15
C PRO A 194 3.03 15.49 15.71
N LYS A 195 3.06 16.03 14.48
CA LYS A 195 1.88 16.72 13.95
C LYS A 195 0.80 15.67 13.67
N PRO A 196 -0.41 15.75 14.24
CA PRO A 196 -1.44 14.72 14.08
C PRO A 196 -2.23 14.84 12.76
N GLU A 197 -1.69 15.54 11.76
CA GLU A 197 -2.37 15.81 10.49
C GLU A 197 -2.39 14.56 9.60
N LEU A 198 -1.31 13.76 9.62
CA LEU A 198 -1.14 12.60 8.75
C LEU A 198 -0.75 11.34 9.54
N ASN A 199 -1.67 10.38 9.58
CA ASN A 199 -1.40 8.98 9.88
C ASN A 199 -2.32 8.14 8.99
N HIS A 200 -1.94 8.07 7.72
CA HIS A 200 -2.79 7.62 6.64
C HIS A 200 -2.03 6.65 5.73
N THR A 201 -2.73 5.90 4.89
CA THR A 201 -2.09 4.96 3.99
C THR A 201 -2.45 5.19 2.54
N VAL A 202 -1.43 5.19 1.71
CA VAL A 202 -1.53 5.44 0.27
C VAL A 202 -0.97 4.25 -0.50
N VAL A 203 -1.35 4.11 -1.76
CA VAL A 203 -0.86 3.02 -2.63
C VAL A 203 -0.01 3.60 -3.75
N ALA A 204 1.30 3.34 -3.74
CA ALA A 204 2.18 3.68 -4.85
C ALA A 204 1.93 2.74 -6.03
N PHE A 205 1.76 3.33 -7.22
CA PHE A 205 1.51 2.60 -8.47
C PHE A 205 2.43 3.04 -9.62
N ALA A 206 3.11 4.18 -9.47
CA ALA A 206 4.12 4.65 -10.42
C ALA A 206 5.24 5.43 -9.72
N ALA A 207 6.37 5.59 -10.39
CA ALA A 207 7.51 6.36 -9.92
C ALA A 207 8.22 7.09 -11.08
N ARG A 208 8.81 8.24 -10.79
CA ARG A 208 9.70 8.97 -11.68
C ARG A 208 11.00 9.28 -10.96
N GLU A 209 12.12 8.78 -11.49
CA GLU A 209 13.44 9.04 -10.93
C GLU A 209 14.03 10.33 -11.53
N SER A 210 14.68 11.13 -10.69
CA SER A 210 15.40 12.33 -11.09
C SER A 210 16.68 12.49 -10.27
N ALA A 211 17.49 13.50 -10.61
CA ALA A 211 18.67 13.85 -9.81
C ALA A 211 18.30 14.25 -8.37
N ARG A 212 17.15 14.92 -8.18
CA ARG A 212 16.67 15.34 -6.86
C ARG A 212 16.25 14.15 -5.99
N GLY A 213 15.65 13.14 -6.60
CA GLY A 213 14.93 12.14 -5.85
C GLY A 213 14.12 11.16 -6.68
N VAL A 214 13.17 10.50 -6.01
CA VAL A 214 12.18 9.62 -6.64
C VAL A 214 10.80 10.14 -6.29
N GLU A 215 10.04 10.55 -7.30
CA GLU A 215 8.64 10.92 -7.14
C GLU A 215 7.78 9.67 -7.28
N PHE A 216 7.11 9.27 -6.21
CA PHE A 216 6.11 8.20 -6.24
C PHE A 216 4.74 8.81 -6.48
N VAL A 217 4.04 8.32 -7.49
CA VAL A 217 2.62 8.62 -7.72
C VAL A 217 1.81 7.60 -6.93
N VAL A 218 0.89 8.12 -6.11
CA VAL A 218 0.14 7.33 -5.15
C VAL A 218 -1.36 7.54 -5.31
N TRP A 219 -2.15 6.52 -5.03
CA TRP A 219 -3.57 6.65 -4.79
C TRP A 219 -3.82 6.88 -3.29
N ASP A 220 -4.57 7.93 -2.97
CA ASP A 220 -4.98 8.30 -1.63
C ASP A 220 -6.47 7.97 -1.45
N PRO A 221 -6.83 7.01 -0.58
CA PRO A 221 -8.22 6.67 -0.32
C PRO A 221 -9.11 7.85 0.08
N ASN A 222 -8.57 8.92 0.67
CA ASN A 222 -9.36 10.09 1.07
C ASN A 222 -9.71 11.01 -0.11
N ASP A 223 -8.92 10.99 -1.17
CA ASP A 223 -9.15 11.73 -2.42
C ASP A 223 -8.99 10.77 -3.61
N PRO A 224 -9.98 9.88 -3.83
CA PRO A 224 -9.82 8.79 -4.76
C PRO A 224 -9.76 9.25 -6.23
N ASP A 225 -10.19 10.47 -6.55
CA ASP A 225 -10.28 10.93 -7.93
C ASP A 225 -8.98 11.54 -8.47
N ILE A 226 -8.03 11.90 -7.59
CA ILE A 226 -6.81 12.61 -7.97
C ILE A 226 -5.57 11.87 -7.45
N PRO A 227 -4.58 11.56 -8.30
CA PRO A 227 -3.33 10.98 -7.84
C PRO A 227 -2.54 11.93 -6.92
N GLY A 228 -2.10 11.40 -5.79
CA GLY A 228 -1.14 12.04 -4.89
C GLY A 228 0.30 11.87 -5.35
N VAL A 229 1.22 12.63 -4.75
CA VAL A 229 2.66 12.56 -5.00
C VAL A 229 3.45 12.64 -3.70
N VAL A 230 4.36 11.67 -3.54
CA VAL A 230 5.31 11.59 -2.45
C VAL A 230 6.73 11.57 -3.02
N LEU A 231 7.57 12.53 -2.64
CA LEU A 231 8.95 12.63 -3.08
C LEU A 231 9.88 11.98 -2.04
N PHE A 232 10.72 11.04 -2.45
CA PHE A 232 11.92 10.69 -1.69
C PHE A 232 13.09 11.56 -2.16
N GLU A 233 13.57 12.47 -1.33
CA GLU A 233 14.70 13.35 -1.62
C GLU A 233 16.02 12.64 -1.29
N ARG A 234 16.90 12.49 -2.29
CA ARG A 234 18.13 11.69 -2.18
C ARG A 234 19.14 12.31 -1.23
N GLU A 235 19.35 13.63 -1.31
CA GLU A 235 20.32 14.36 -0.49
C GLU A 235 19.93 14.34 1.00
N ALA A 236 18.67 14.69 1.30
CA ALA A 236 18.14 14.68 2.66
C ALA A 236 17.84 13.27 3.20
N ARG A 237 17.77 12.26 2.32
CA ARG A 237 17.36 10.88 2.60
C ARG A 237 16.03 10.81 3.35
N ARG A 238 15.04 11.58 2.89
CA ARG A 238 13.74 11.77 3.56
C ARG A 238 12.61 11.80 2.55
N PHE A 239 11.43 11.40 3.01
CA PHE A 239 10.21 11.57 2.24
C PHE A 239 9.58 12.94 2.50
N TRP A 240 8.95 13.47 1.47
CA TRP A 240 8.20 14.71 1.46
C TRP A 240 6.82 14.43 0.87
N ALA A 241 5.77 14.85 1.57
CA ALA A 241 4.44 14.98 0.98
C ALA A 241 4.48 16.18 0.05
N THR A 242 4.31 15.97 -1.25
CA THR A 242 4.18 17.06 -2.23
C THR A 242 2.71 17.35 -2.49
N ARG A 243 1.90 16.28 -2.59
CA ARG A 243 0.45 16.35 -2.72
C ARG A 243 -0.17 15.11 -2.09
N LEU A 244 -0.72 15.26 -0.90
CA LEU A 244 -1.55 14.26 -0.22
C LEU A 244 -2.77 14.97 0.32
N TYR A 245 -3.89 14.26 0.46
CA TYR A 245 -5.11 14.87 0.95
C TYR A 245 -4.90 15.43 2.37
N ASP A 246 -5.41 16.63 2.61
CA ASP A 246 -5.40 17.31 3.91
C ASP A 246 -4.01 17.40 4.59
N THR A 247 -2.93 17.45 3.80
CA THR A 247 -1.56 17.54 4.29
C THR A 247 -0.83 18.74 3.68
N GLU A 248 -0.29 19.61 4.52
CA GLU A 248 0.63 20.65 4.04
C GLU A 248 1.90 20.00 3.43
N PRO A 249 2.41 20.53 2.30
CA PRO A 249 3.67 20.04 1.76
C PRO A 249 4.78 20.09 2.80
N GLY A 250 5.45 18.96 3.02
CA GLY A 250 6.43 18.88 4.10
C GLY A 250 7.01 17.49 4.32
N ALA A 251 7.98 17.41 5.23
CA ALA A 251 8.67 16.17 5.55
C ALA A 251 7.71 15.17 6.20
N ILE A 252 7.72 13.94 5.69
CA ILE A 252 6.95 12.82 6.21
C ILE A 252 7.86 11.63 6.45
N ARG A 253 7.35 10.65 7.19
CA ARG A 253 7.92 9.32 7.32
C ARG A 253 7.04 8.34 6.58
N ALA A 254 7.65 7.48 5.79
CA ALA A 254 6.96 6.40 5.09
C ALA A 254 7.42 5.04 5.61
N PHE A 255 6.47 4.11 5.73
CA PHE A 255 6.72 2.72 6.10
C PHE A 255 6.01 1.83 5.09
N ARG A 256 6.71 0.81 4.59
CA ARG A 256 6.07 -0.23 3.78
C ARG A 256 5.14 -1.07 4.66
N MET A 257 3.97 -1.38 4.11
CA MET A 257 2.96 -2.24 4.73
C MET A 257 2.86 -3.55 3.94
N TYR A 258 2.51 -4.65 4.63
CA TYR A 258 2.12 -5.92 4.01
C TYR A 258 3.16 -6.51 3.05
N TYR A 259 4.42 -6.56 3.49
CA TYR A 259 5.51 -7.20 2.76
C TYR A 259 5.93 -8.53 3.38
N SER A 260 5.34 -8.90 4.51
CA SER A 260 5.43 -10.24 5.08
C SER A 260 4.23 -10.53 5.97
N ARG A 261 4.10 -11.78 6.44
CA ARG A 261 3.07 -12.17 7.42
C ARG A 261 3.13 -11.38 8.73
N LEU A 262 4.26 -10.76 9.04
CA LEU A 262 4.49 -10.05 10.30
C LEU A 262 4.43 -8.52 10.15
N LEU A 263 4.51 -7.98 8.92
CA LEU A 263 4.75 -6.56 8.62
C LEU A 263 4.05 -6.08 7.34
#